data_AF-A0A7V4W7N2-F1
#
_entry.id   AF-A0A7V4W7N2-F1
#
_cell.length_a   1.000
_cell.length_b   1.000
_cell.length_c   1.000
_cell.angle_alpha   90.00
_cell.angle_beta   90.00
_cell.angle_gamma   90.00
#
_symmetry.space_group_name_H-M   'P 1'
#
loop_
_entity.id
_entity.type
_entity.pdbx_description
1 polymer ?
#
loop_
_entity_poly.entity_id
_entity_poly.type
_entity_poly.pdbx_seq_one_letter_code
_entity_poly.pdbx_strand_id
1 'polypeptide(L)'
;TLASLGLQVIPWLSDPSIAKLSLILIAVWGQGATIVIFLAALQDVPRELYDASKVDGANGVQRFLHVTIPLCTPSILFVLITGLIGWFQYFTLPYIMTQGGPMQSTEVYAYYLFQNAFTFFKMGYASALSWLLFIIIVTFTYVTFRSSARWVYYAGGQ
;
A
#
# COMPACT_ATOMS: atom_id res chain seq x y z
N THR A 1 -18.77 -16.91 26.70
CA THR A 1 -17.83 -16.16 25.82
C THR A 1 -16.62 -17.03 25.56
N LEU A 2 -15.72 -16.73 24.61
CA LEU A 2 -14.53 -17.59 24.35
C LEU A 2 -13.74 -17.96 25.63
N ALA A 3 -13.73 -17.08 26.63
CA ALA A 3 -13.18 -17.33 27.96
C ALA A 3 -13.88 -18.47 28.73
N SER A 4 -15.19 -18.68 28.55
CA SER A 4 -15.94 -19.79 29.17
C SER A 4 -15.64 -21.14 28.52
N LEU A 5 -14.96 -21.16 27.36
CA LEU A 5 -14.47 -22.36 26.69
C LEU A 5 -12.98 -22.63 27.00
N GLY A 6 -12.37 -21.89 27.93
CA GLY A 6 -10.95 -22.03 28.29
C GLY A 6 -9.97 -21.52 27.23
N LEU A 7 -10.46 -20.86 26.17
CA LEU A 7 -9.63 -20.29 25.11
C LEU A 7 -9.11 -18.92 25.53
N GLN A 8 -7.82 -18.66 25.29
CA GLN A 8 -7.22 -17.34 25.50
C GLN A 8 -7.88 -16.32 24.58
N VAL A 9 -8.40 -15.25 25.17
CA VAL A 9 -8.95 -14.11 24.42
C VAL A 9 -7.79 -13.27 23.93
N ILE A 10 -7.59 -13.22 22.60
CA ILE A 10 -6.56 -12.40 21.98
C ILE A 10 -7.03 -10.93 21.96
N PRO A 11 -6.32 -10.01 22.63
CA PRO A 11 -6.72 -8.61 22.72
C PRO A 11 -6.30 -7.79 21.48
N TRP A 12 -6.88 -8.10 20.31
CA TRP A 12 -6.48 -7.60 18.99
C TRP A 12 -6.21 -6.09 18.87
N LEU A 13 -6.93 -5.25 19.61
CA LEU A 13 -6.76 -3.79 19.58
C LEU A 13 -6.20 -3.22 20.89
N SER A 14 -6.22 -3.98 21.97
CA SER A 14 -5.87 -3.49 23.31
C SER A 14 -4.45 -3.86 23.74
N ASP A 15 -3.79 -4.77 23.02
CA ASP A 15 -2.39 -5.11 23.24
C ASP A 15 -1.48 -4.39 22.21
N PRO A 16 -0.49 -3.59 22.67
CA PRO A 16 0.41 -2.82 21.80
C PRO A 16 1.20 -3.67 20.81
N SER A 17 1.49 -4.92 21.15
CA SER A 17 2.30 -5.81 20.30
C SER A 17 1.55 -6.29 19.06
N ILE A 18 0.21 -6.43 19.14
CA ILE A 18 -0.63 -6.97 18.07
C ILE A 18 -1.55 -5.93 17.43
N ALA A 19 -1.85 -4.81 18.09
CA ALA A 19 -2.74 -3.77 17.57
C ALA A 19 -2.33 -3.26 16.18
N LYS A 20 -1.04 -3.00 15.98
CA LYS A 20 -0.51 -2.58 14.67
C LYS A 20 -0.70 -3.65 13.59
N LEU A 21 -0.47 -4.92 13.94
CA LEU A 21 -0.68 -6.03 13.01
C LEU A 21 -2.16 -6.17 12.62
N SER A 22 -3.08 -6.03 13.58
CA SER A 22 -4.53 -6.02 13.33
C SER A 22 -4.92 -4.96 12.31
N LEU A 23 -4.40 -3.74 12.44
CA LEU A 23 -4.66 -2.66 11.48
C LEU A 23 -4.08 -2.97 10.11
N ILE A 24 -2.86 -3.54 10.03
CA ILE A 24 -2.25 -3.94 8.75
C ILE A 24 -3.11 -4.99 8.05
N LEU A 25 -3.62 -6.00 8.77
CA LEU A 25 -4.46 -7.04 8.19
C LEU A 25 -5.76 -6.47 7.61
N ILE A 26 -6.43 -5.58 8.34
CA ILE A 26 -7.64 -4.90 7.86
C ILE A 26 -7.30 -3.99 6.65
N ALA A 27 -6.16 -3.30 6.68
CA ALA A 27 -5.74 -2.43 5.58
C ALA A 27 -5.43 -3.21 4.29
N VAL A 28 -4.78 -4.38 4.41
CA VAL A 28 -4.51 -5.30 3.29
C VAL A 28 -5.82 -5.89 2.77
N TRP A 29 -6.75 -6.26 3.65
CA TRP A 29 -8.07 -6.74 3.27
C TRP A 29 -8.83 -5.71 2.40
N GLY A 30 -8.66 -4.42 2.68
CA GLY A 30 -9.27 -3.33 1.93
C GLY A 30 -8.73 -3.08 0.51
N GLN A 31 -7.72 -3.82 0.04
CA GLN A 31 -7.04 -3.57 -1.24
C GLN A 31 -7.79 -4.11 -2.49
N GLY A 32 -9.11 -4.19 -2.45
CA GLY A 32 -9.93 -4.73 -3.54
C GLY A 32 -9.74 -4.01 -4.88
N ALA A 33 -9.67 -2.68 -4.86
CA ALA A 33 -9.47 -1.88 -6.09
C ALA A 33 -8.12 -2.19 -6.76
N THR A 34 -7.06 -2.34 -5.96
CA THR A 34 -5.71 -2.71 -6.42
C THR A 34 -5.72 -4.07 -7.12
N ILE A 35 -6.46 -5.04 -6.58
CA ILE A 35 -6.62 -6.38 -7.18
C ILE A 35 -7.28 -6.27 -8.56
N VAL A 36 -8.31 -5.44 -8.70
CA VAL A 36 -9.01 -5.24 -9.99
C VAL A 36 -8.07 -4.61 -11.03
N ILE A 37 -7.24 -3.63 -10.63
CA ILE A 37 -6.25 -3.02 -11.52
C ILE A 37 -5.25 -4.07 -12.04
N PHE A 38 -4.73 -4.92 -11.15
CA PHE A 38 -3.81 -5.98 -11.57
C PHE A 38 -4.49 -7.06 -12.41
N LEU A 39 -5.75 -7.39 -12.13
CA LEU A 39 -6.52 -8.33 -12.95
C LEU A 39 -6.68 -7.81 -14.38
N ALA A 40 -7.04 -6.54 -14.55
CA ALA A 40 -7.13 -5.91 -15.86
C ALA A 40 -5.77 -5.93 -16.58
N ALA A 41 -4.70 -5.56 -15.89
CA ALA A 41 -3.35 -5.57 -16.44
C ALA A 41 -2.89 -6.97 -16.88
N LEU A 42 -3.29 -8.02 -16.16
CA LEU A 42 -2.99 -9.41 -16.52
C LEU A 42 -3.79 -9.88 -17.74
N GLN A 43 -5.02 -9.38 -17.92
CA GLN A 43 -5.86 -9.69 -19.08
C GLN A 43 -5.35 -9.06 -20.37
N ASP A 44 -4.67 -7.90 -20.27
CA ASP A 44 -4.06 -7.22 -21.41
C ASP A 44 -2.80 -7.91 -21.95
N VAL A 45 -2.22 -8.87 -21.22
CA VAL A 45 -1.04 -9.60 -21.68
C VAL A 45 -1.39 -10.53 -22.86
N PRO A 46 -0.81 -10.34 -24.06
CA PRO A 46 -1.13 -11.16 -25.22
C PRO A 46 -0.84 -12.65 -25.00
N ARG A 47 -1.80 -13.51 -25.37
CA ARG A 47 -1.65 -14.97 -25.26
C ARG A 47 -0.51 -15.52 -26.11
N GLU A 48 -0.24 -14.87 -27.24
CA GLU A 48 0.83 -15.24 -28.18
C GLU A 48 2.21 -15.27 -27.52
N LEU A 49 2.50 -14.33 -26.60
CA LEU A 49 3.76 -14.29 -25.85
C LEU A 49 3.88 -15.47 -24.86
N TYR A 50 2.76 -15.91 -24.29
CA TYR A 50 2.73 -17.12 -23.46
C TYR A 50 2.95 -18.40 -24.26
N ASP A 51 2.47 -18.46 -25.49
CA ASP A 51 2.65 -19.64 -26.34
C ASP A 51 4.06 -19.68 -26.95
N ALA A 52 4.60 -18.54 -27.40
CA ALA A 52 5.98 -18.41 -27.83
C ALA A 52 6.96 -18.84 -26.72
N SER A 53 6.80 -18.32 -25.50
CA SER A 53 7.65 -18.70 -24.37
C SER A 53 7.56 -20.18 -23.99
N LYS A 54 6.42 -20.86 -24.20
CA LYS A 54 6.33 -22.32 -24.03
C LYS A 54 7.13 -23.07 -25.08
N VAL A 55 7.09 -22.62 -26.34
CA VAL A 55 7.88 -23.20 -27.44
C VAL A 55 9.38 -23.05 -27.15
N ASP A 56 9.79 -21.92 -26.58
CA ASP A 56 11.17 -21.65 -26.15
C ASP A 56 11.59 -22.41 -24.86
N GLY A 57 10.70 -23.26 -24.30
CA GLY A 57 11.01 -24.09 -23.14
C GLY A 57 10.89 -23.39 -21.78
N ALA A 58 10.28 -22.20 -21.71
CA ALA A 58 10.15 -21.47 -20.46
C ALA A 58 9.16 -22.13 -19.48
N ASN A 59 9.63 -22.38 -18.25
CA ASN A 59 8.79 -22.89 -17.16
C ASN A 59 7.85 -21.79 -16.61
N GLY A 60 6.94 -22.16 -15.69
CA GLY A 60 5.92 -21.22 -15.18
C GLY A 60 6.50 -19.98 -14.48
N VAL A 61 7.57 -20.14 -13.69
CA VAL A 61 8.22 -19.02 -12.99
C VAL A 61 8.95 -18.13 -13.98
N GLN A 62 9.64 -18.71 -14.96
CA GLN A 62 10.30 -17.95 -16.03
C GLN A 62 9.30 -17.11 -16.82
N ARG A 63 8.14 -17.68 -17.18
CA ARG A 63 7.07 -16.94 -17.87
C ARG A 63 6.50 -15.81 -17.01
N PHE A 64 6.30 -16.04 -15.72
CA PHE A 64 5.83 -14.98 -14.82
C PHE A 64 6.83 -13.82 -14.70
N LEU A 65 8.11 -14.12 -14.48
CA LEU A 65 9.16 -13.11 -14.28
C LEU A 65 9.55 -12.37 -15.58
N HIS A 66 9.53 -13.05 -16.74
CA HIS A 66 10.06 -12.48 -18.00
C HIS A 66 8.97 -12.09 -19.01
N VAL A 67 7.72 -12.52 -18.84
CA VAL A 67 6.60 -12.14 -19.72
C VAL A 67 5.56 -11.35 -18.93
N THR A 68 4.98 -11.96 -17.89
CA THR A 68 3.86 -11.36 -17.16
C THR A 68 4.25 -10.07 -16.44
N ILE A 69 5.27 -10.11 -15.58
CA ILE A 69 5.69 -8.94 -14.79
C ILE A 69 6.09 -7.76 -15.69
N PRO A 70 6.99 -7.94 -16.68
CA PRO A 70 7.44 -6.83 -17.53
C PRO A 70 6.30 -6.12 -18.25
N LEU A 71 5.30 -6.86 -18.75
CA LEU A 71 4.15 -6.28 -19.45
C LEU A 71 3.14 -5.61 -18.51
N CYS A 72 3.10 -6.03 -17.24
CA CYS A 72 2.28 -5.35 -16.22
C CYS A 72 2.99 -4.17 -15.55
N THR A 73 4.25 -3.86 -15.89
CA THR A 73 5.03 -2.79 -15.23
C THR A 73 4.37 -1.40 -15.24
N PRO A 74 3.62 -0.95 -16.27
CA PRO A 74 2.92 0.33 -16.21
C PRO A 74 1.85 0.36 -15.11
N SER A 75 1.09 -0.73 -14.96
CA SER A 75 0.07 -0.87 -13.91
C SER A 75 0.69 -1.02 -12.53
N ILE A 76 1.81 -1.74 -12.42
CA ILE A 76 2.61 -1.81 -11.18
C ILE A 76 3.08 -0.42 -10.76
N LEU A 77 3.59 0.39 -11.69
CA LEU A 77 4.00 1.77 -11.41
C LEU A 77 2.83 2.61 -10.89
N PHE A 78 1.68 2.54 -11.56
CA PHE A 78 0.49 3.28 -11.16
C PHE A 78 0.06 2.93 -9.73
N VAL A 79 -0.08 1.63 -9.43
CA VAL A 79 -0.43 1.14 -8.09
C VAL A 79 0.63 1.53 -7.06
N LEU A 80 1.91 1.46 -7.41
CA LEU A 80 3.01 1.82 -6.51
C LEU A 80 2.95 3.31 -6.13
N ILE A 81 2.76 4.20 -7.11
CA ILE A 81 2.69 5.65 -6.87
C ILE A 81 1.46 6.00 -6.04
N THR A 82 0.28 5.57 -6.48
CA THR A 82 -0.99 5.88 -5.80
C THR A 82 -1.05 5.25 -4.41
N GLY A 83 -0.55 4.02 -4.27
CA GLY A 83 -0.41 3.34 -2.99
C GLY A 83 0.56 4.07 -2.06
N LEU A 84 1.74 4.48 -2.54
CA LEU A 84 2.71 5.21 -1.73
C LEU A 84 2.12 6.51 -1.18
N ILE A 85 1.43 7.30 -2.02
CA ILE A 85 0.73 8.51 -1.60
C ILE A 85 -0.30 8.18 -0.52
N GLY A 86 -1.14 7.17 -0.77
CA GLY A 86 -2.19 6.75 0.15
C GLY A 86 -1.66 6.27 1.51
N TRP A 87 -0.55 5.53 1.52
CA TRP A 87 0.06 5.03 2.76
C TRP A 87 0.67 6.15 3.61
N PHE A 88 1.29 7.16 3.00
CA PHE A 88 1.77 8.34 3.74
C PHE A 88 0.62 9.19 4.30
N GLN A 89 -0.53 9.19 3.62
CA GLN A 89 -1.74 9.90 4.06
C GLN A 89 -2.68 9.03 4.91
N TYR A 90 -2.24 7.82 5.29
CA TYR A 90 -3.10 6.86 5.96
C TYR A 90 -3.54 7.36 7.33
N PHE A 91 -4.85 7.38 7.57
CA PHE A 91 -5.45 8.04 8.75
C PHE A 91 -6.63 7.26 9.34
N THR A 92 -7.53 6.77 8.49
CA THR A 92 -8.88 6.34 8.87
C THR A 92 -8.91 5.21 9.90
N LEU A 93 -8.17 4.10 9.69
CA LEU A 93 -8.22 2.98 10.62
C LEU A 93 -7.61 3.31 12.00
N PRO A 94 -6.41 3.91 12.10
CA PRO A 94 -5.88 4.35 13.39
C PRO A 94 -6.84 5.29 14.12
N TYR A 95 -7.44 6.25 13.41
CA TYR A 95 -8.40 7.19 14.00
C TYR A 95 -9.63 6.50 14.57
N ILE A 96 -10.28 5.63 13.80
CA ILE A 96 -11.57 5.03 14.18
C ILE A 96 -11.41 3.88 15.17
N MET A 97 -10.40 3.02 14.98
CA MET A 97 -10.30 1.74 15.70
C MET A 97 -9.50 1.83 17.00
N THR A 98 -8.51 2.72 17.06
CA THR A 98 -7.50 2.69 18.14
C THR A 98 -7.16 4.05 18.71
N GLN A 99 -7.50 5.14 18.00
CA GLN A 99 -7.07 6.50 18.32
C GLN A 99 -5.55 6.58 18.53
N GLY A 100 -4.78 5.86 17.71
CA GLY A 100 -3.32 5.77 17.80
C GLY A 100 -2.80 4.85 18.92
N GLY A 101 -3.67 4.34 19.79
CA GLY A 101 -3.31 3.45 20.87
C GLY A 101 -3.15 1.98 20.47
N PRO A 102 -2.87 1.10 21.45
CA PRO A 102 -2.52 1.41 22.84
C PRO A 102 -1.04 1.83 22.95
N MET A 103 -0.71 2.70 23.91
CA MET A 103 0.65 3.27 24.08
C MET A 103 1.25 3.85 22.79
N GLN A 104 0.44 4.55 21.99
CA GLN A 104 0.86 5.16 20.71
C GLN A 104 1.39 4.15 19.67
N SER A 105 1.16 2.84 19.85
CA SER A 105 1.74 1.80 18.99
C SER A 105 1.15 1.77 17.57
N THR A 106 -0.01 2.39 17.36
CA THR A 106 -0.67 2.52 16.06
C THR A 106 -0.74 3.97 15.57
N GLU A 107 -0.05 4.88 16.25
CA GLU A 107 -0.01 6.29 15.87
C GLU A 107 0.72 6.44 14.53
N VAL A 108 0.00 7.01 13.55
CA VAL A 108 0.53 7.32 12.22
C VAL A 108 0.68 8.82 12.06
N TYR A 109 1.59 9.25 11.16
CA TYR A 109 1.92 10.66 10.99
C TYR A 109 0.70 11.55 10.73
N ALA A 110 -0.20 11.12 9.83
CA ALA A 110 -1.41 11.88 9.52
C ALA A 110 -2.35 12.03 10.73
N TYR A 111 -2.38 11.03 11.64
CA TYR A 111 -3.15 11.09 12.87
C TYR A 111 -2.50 12.06 13.89
N TYR A 112 -1.18 12.02 14.04
CA TYR A 112 -0.45 12.99 14.86
C TYR A 112 -0.65 14.44 14.40
N LEU A 113 -0.61 14.67 13.08
CA LEU A 113 -0.91 15.96 12.46
C LEU A 113 -2.33 16.42 12.81
N PHE A 114 -3.31 15.51 12.66
CA PHE A 114 -4.71 15.78 12.99
C PHE A 114 -4.88 16.17 14.46
N GLN A 115 -4.27 15.44 15.40
CA GLN A 115 -4.33 15.77 16.82
C GLN A 115 -3.78 17.18 17.09
N ASN A 116 -2.67 17.56 16.45
CA ASN A 116 -2.11 18.89 16.60
C ASN A 116 -3.02 20.00 16.06
N ALA A 117 -3.70 19.77 14.94
CA ALA A 117 -4.64 20.74 14.37
C ALA A 117 -5.94 20.86 15.19
N PHE A 118 -6.58 19.73 15.49
CA PHE A 118 -7.98 19.71 15.92
C PHE A 118 -8.19 19.33 17.39
N THR A 119 -7.18 18.77 18.06
CA THR A 119 -7.25 18.44 19.50
C THR A 119 -6.44 19.45 20.32
N PHE A 120 -5.20 19.70 19.93
CA PHE A 120 -4.31 20.64 20.63
C PHE A 120 -4.41 22.08 20.11
N PHE A 121 -5.17 22.31 19.03
CA PHE A 121 -5.37 23.63 18.40
C PHE A 121 -4.07 24.36 18.01
N LYS A 122 -2.99 23.62 17.78
CA LYS A 122 -1.68 24.12 17.34
C LYS A 122 -1.64 24.22 15.80
N MET A 123 -2.51 25.06 15.24
CA MET A 123 -2.70 25.16 13.79
C MET A 123 -1.40 25.47 13.02
N GLY A 124 -0.59 26.42 13.50
CA GLY A 124 0.69 26.75 12.84
C GLY A 124 1.66 25.57 12.80
N TYR A 125 1.74 24.80 13.89
CA TYR A 125 2.57 23.59 13.94
C TYR A 125 2.01 22.48 13.03
N ALA A 126 0.70 22.27 13.04
CA ALA A 126 0.05 21.31 12.15
C ALA A 126 0.23 21.66 10.68
N SER A 127 0.16 22.95 10.31
CA SER A 127 0.45 23.41 8.95
C SER A 127 1.90 23.12 8.54
N ALA A 128 2.88 23.30 9.45
CA ALA A 128 4.27 22.93 9.18
C ALA A 128 4.41 21.41 8.97
N LEU A 129 3.75 20.59 9.78
CA LEU A 129 3.72 19.13 9.60
C LEU A 129 3.10 18.71 8.26
N SER A 130 2.04 19.39 7.81
CA SER A 130 1.41 19.14 6.50
C SER A 130 2.37 19.44 5.34
N TRP A 131 3.06 20.57 5.40
CA TRP A 131 4.04 20.93 4.37
C TRP A 131 5.22 19.95 4.33
N LEU A 132 5.70 19.51 5.49
CA LEU A 132 6.75 18.51 5.57
C LEU A 132 6.30 17.18 4.94
N LEU A 133 5.09 16.71 5.26
CA LEU A 133 4.53 15.50 4.67
C LEU A 133 4.37 15.62 3.16
N PHE A 134 3.91 16.77 2.68
CA PHE A 134 3.78 17.05 1.25
C PHE A 134 5.14 16.93 0.54
N ILE A 135 6.20 17.53 1.07
CA ILE A 135 7.55 17.44 0.51
C ILE A 135 8.03 15.98 0.48
N ILE A 136 7.78 15.22 1.55
CA ILE A 136 8.12 13.79 1.61
C ILE A 136 7.40 13.04 0.49
N ILE A 137 6.08 13.18 0.37
CA ILE A 137 5.28 12.49 -0.65
C ILE A 137 5.75 12.84 -2.06
N VAL A 138 5.97 14.13 -2.35
CA VAL A 138 6.46 14.58 -3.66
C VAL A 138 7.85 14.01 -3.95
N THR A 139 8.75 14.01 -2.97
CA THR A 139 10.11 13.48 -3.13
C THR A 139 10.07 11.99 -3.48
N PHE A 140 9.34 11.18 -2.70
CA PHE A 140 9.23 9.74 -2.97
C PHE A 140 8.51 9.45 -4.29
N THR A 141 7.46 10.21 -4.61
CA THR A 141 6.74 10.09 -5.88
C THR A 141 7.64 10.42 -7.06
N TYR A 142 8.40 11.51 -6.98
CA TYR A 142 9.37 11.90 -8.00
C TYR A 142 10.48 10.87 -8.18
N VAL A 143 11.04 10.34 -7.09
CA VAL A 143 12.07 9.28 -7.15
C VAL A 143 11.51 8.02 -7.81
N THR A 144 10.29 7.62 -7.43
CA THR A 144 9.61 6.44 -8.01
C THR A 144 9.37 6.64 -9.50
N PHE A 145 8.83 7.80 -9.88
CA PHE A 145 8.57 8.14 -11.28
C PHE A 145 9.86 8.26 -12.09
N ARG A 146 10.94 8.83 -11.53
CA ARG A 146 12.23 8.91 -12.21
C ARG A 146 12.89 7.53 -12.37
N SER A 147 12.65 6.61 -11.44
CA SER A 147 13.12 5.23 -11.56
C SER A 147 12.40 4.46 -12.67
N SER A 148 11.14 4.82 -12.97
CA SER A 148 10.27 4.08 -13.89
C SER A 148 10.84 3.98 -15.30
N ALA A 149 11.58 5.00 -15.74
CA ALA A 149 12.27 5.02 -17.03
C ALA A 149 13.26 3.84 -17.24
N ARG A 150 13.66 3.16 -16.16
CA ARG A 150 14.60 2.02 -16.23
C ARG A 150 13.92 0.65 -16.27
N TRP A 151 12.66 0.54 -15.89
CA TRP A 151 12.01 -0.76 -15.67
C TRP A 151 10.57 -0.85 -16.18
N VAL A 152 9.96 0.25 -16.60
CA VAL A 152 8.61 0.24 -17.17
C VAL A 152 8.67 0.09 -18.67
N TYR A 153 7.95 -0.92 -19.17
CA TYR A 153 7.84 -1.24 -20.59
C TYR A 153 6.41 -1.00 -21.06
N TYR A 154 6.27 -0.21 -22.12
CA TYR A 154 4.99 0.02 -22.77
C TYR A 154 4.92 -0.85 -24.03
N ALA A 155 4.01 -1.83 -24.03
CA ALA A 155 3.86 -2.77 -25.15
C ALA A 155 3.34 -2.14 -26.46
N GLY A 156 3.03 -0.84 -26.48
CA GLY A 156 2.42 -0.13 -27.61
C GLY A 156 2.96 1.28 -27.87
N GLY A 157 4.20 1.60 -27.50
CA GLY A 157 4.80 2.90 -27.79
C GLY A 157 5.34 2.99 -29.22
N GLN A 158 4.66 3.74 -30.09
CA GLN A 158 5.34 4.61 -31.06
C GLN A 158 6.01 5.76 -30.33
#